data_AF-A0A7V9HN90-F1
#
_entry.id   AF-A0A7V9HN90-F1
#
_cell.length_a   1.000
_cell.length_b   1.000
_cell.length_c   1.000
_cell.angle_alpha   90.00
_cell.angle_beta   90.00
_cell.angle_gamma   90.00
#
_symmetry.space_group_name_H-M   'P 1'
#
loop_
_entity.id
_entity.type
_entity.pdbx_description
1 polymer ?
#
loop_
_entity_poly.entity_id
_entity_poly.type
_entity_poly.pdbx_seq_one_letter_code
_entity_poly.pdbx_strand_id
1 'polypeptide(L)'
;MTGPASGRGSGITTSATLGGNNGIGATEVVTTRRAPAATPPGRLPWRLRQVAGIIDETPRVKTLALDVPGWPGHRAGQHVDVRLTAEDGYQAQRSYSIASPPEEERVLLTVERLADGEVSPYLTGELQSGDQMELRGPIGGYFTWTAGQDGRLVLIAGGSGIVPLMAMLRHRARAGGEAPATLLYSSRSFTDIIYRSELDDLVAADPTLRVIHTLT
;
A
#
# COMPACT_ATOMS: atom_id res chain seq x y z
N MET A 1 22.87 47.20 -21.99
CA MET A 1 21.45 47.04 -22.32
C MET A 1 21.14 45.55 -22.25
N THR A 2 20.70 45.03 -21.10
CA THR A 2 19.31 44.88 -20.58
C THR A 2 18.84 43.42 -20.74
N GLY A 3 18.66 42.72 -19.61
CA GLY A 3 17.92 41.44 -19.51
C GLY A 3 16.38 41.64 -19.55
N PRO A 4 15.53 40.76 -18.99
CA PRO A 4 15.82 39.69 -18.02
C PRO A 4 15.12 38.33 -18.23
N ALA A 5 15.33 37.45 -17.24
CA ALA A 5 14.88 36.06 -17.07
C ALA A 5 13.40 35.86 -16.68
N SER A 6 12.89 34.63 -16.84
CA SER A 6 11.80 34.03 -16.03
C SER A 6 11.80 32.50 -16.28
N GLY A 7 11.51 31.58 -15.36
CA GLY A 7 11.15 31.62 -13.94
C GLY A 7 11.10 30.16 -13.45
N ARG A 8 11.69 29.91 -12.27
CA ARG A 8 11.80 28.59 -11.64
C ARG A 8 10.44 28.11 -11.13
N GLY A 9 10.07 26.87 -11.44
CA GLY A 9 8.97 26.16 -10.79
C GLY A 9 9.46 25.49 -9.50
N SER A 10 8.89 25.88 -8.37
CA SER A 10 9.14 25.26 -7.07
C SER A 10 8.31 23.98 -6.96
N GLY A 11 8.95 22.82 -7.10
CA GLY A 11 8.39 21.52 -6.74
C GLY A 11 8.58 21.27 -5.24
N ILE A 12 7.63 20.61 -4.60
CA ILE A 12 7.75 20.16 -3.21
C ILE A 12 8.80 19.05 -3.20
N THR A 13 9.95 19.34 -2.62
CA THR A 13 11.09 18.44 -2.43
C THR A 13 10.81 17.53 -1.24
N THR A 14 10.82 16.21 -1.44
CA THR A 14 11.00 15.25 -0.34
C THR A 14 12.50 15.21 -0.03
N SER A 15 12.94 15.94 0.99
CA SER A 15 14.33 15.87 1.47
C SER A 15 14.41 15.10 2.78
N ALA A 16 15.18 14.02 2.82
CA ALA A 16 15.69 13.45 4.06
C ALA A 16 16.87 14.30 4.54
N THR A 17 16.80 14.88 5.75
CA THR A 17 17.84 15.78 6.28
C THR A 17 18.79 15.01 7.22
N LEU A 18 20.08 14.95 6.87
CA LEU A 18 21.19 14.61 7.77
C LEU A 18 21.75 15.91 8.37
N GLY A 19 21.79 16.01 9.70
CA GLY A 19 22.17 17.23 10.42
C GLY A 19 23.68 17.52 10.45
N GLY A 20 24.05 18.81 10.37
CA GLY A 20 25.39 19.33 10.62
C GLY A 20 25.51 20.86 10.40
N ASN A 21 25.74 21.60 11.49
CA ASN A 21 25.71 23.07 11.67
C ASN A 21 26.60 23.92 10.73
N ASN A 22 26.10 25.09 10.31
CA ASN A 22 26.61 26.43 10.67
C ASN A 22 25.79 27.58 10.02
N GLY A 23 25.73 28.74 10.68
CA GLY A 23 24.93 29.94 10.34
C GLY A 23 25.17 30.50 8.91
N ILE A 24 24.46 31.50 8.39
CA ILE A 24 24.17 32.86 8.92
C ILE A 24 23.03 33.48 8.05
N GLY A 25 22.15 34.31 8.64
CA GLY A 25 21.50 35.45 7.95
C GLY A 25 20.05 35.28 7.51
N ALA A 26 19.12 35.91 8.23
CA ALA A 26 17.69 35.94 7.91
C ALA A 26 17.32 37.13 6.99
N THR A 27 16.62 36.84 5.89
CA THR A 27 15.86 37.82 5.10
C THR A 27 14.45 37.29 4.92
N GLU A 28 13.47 38.04 5.42
CA GLU A 28 12.06 37.68 5.43
C GLU A 28 11.43 37.89 4.03
N VAL A 29 11.00 36.80 3.39
CA VAL A 29 10.28 36.84 2.10
C VAL A 29 8.81 36.50 2.35
N VAL A 30 7.95 37.51 2.27
CA VAL A 30 6.50 37.36 2.31
C VAL A 30 6.04 36.54 1.11
N THR A 31 5.58 35.31 1.36
CA THR A 31 5.08 34.38 0.32
C THR A 31 3.56 34.38 0.29
N THR A 32 2.98 34.94 -0.77
CA THR A 32 1.53 34.86 -1.02
C THR A 32 1.17 33.43 -1.43
N ARG A 33 0.42 32.71 -0.59
CA ARG A 33 -0.09 31.36 -0.89
C ARG A 33 -1.04 31.40 -2.09
N ARG A 34 -0.64 30.80 -3.21
CA ARG A 34 -1.55 30.49 -4.32
C ARG A 34 -2.30 29.21 -3.99
N ALA A 35 -3.63 29.28 -3.96
CA ALA A 35 -4.49 28.11 -3.76
C ALA A 35 -4.31 27.09 -4.89
N PRO A 36 -4.34 25.77 -4.61
CA PRO A 36 -4.23 24.75 -5.64
C PRO A 36 -5.42 24.82 -6.60
N ALA A 37 -5.15 24.63 -7.89
CA ALA A 37 -6.19 24.57 -8.93
C ALA A 37 -7.17 23.42 -8.64
N ALA A 38 -8.47 23.70 -8.82
CA ALA A 38 -9.53 22.72 -8.58
C ALA A 38 -9.36 21.48 -9.47
N THR A 39 -9.42 20.29 -8.86
CA THR A 39 -9.36 19.01 -9.58
C THR A 39 -10.66 18.83 -10.39
N PRO A 40 -10.59 18.47 -11.70
CA PRO A 40 -11.79 18.18 -12.47
C PRO A 40 -12.56 16.98 -11.87
N PRO A 41 -13.89 17.00 -11.87
CA PRO A 41 -14.70 15.92 -11.31
C PRO A 41 -14.39 14.60 -12.04
N GLY A 42 -14.14 13.53 -11.29
CA GLY A 42 -13.96 12.17 -11.82
C GLY A 42 -12.56 11.57 -11.72
N ARG A 43 -11.53 12.31 -11.28
CA ARG A 43 -10.20 11.73 -10.96
C ARG A 43 -9.98 11.67 -9.46
N LEU A 44 -9.72 10.46 -8.96
CA LEU A 44 -9.27 10.26 -7.57
C LEU A 44 -7.98 11.06 -7.35
N PRO A 45 -7.91 11.94 -6.34
CA PRO A 45 -6.74 12.76 -6.10
C PRO A 45 -5.60 11.92 -5.51
N TRP A 46 -4.36 12.29 -5.84
CA TRP A 46 -3.19 11.82 -5.12
C TRP A 46 -3.14 12.46 -3.74
N ARG A 47 -2.85 11.66 -2.72
CA ARG A 47 -2.76 12.11 -1.34
C ARG A 47 -1.51 11.54 -0.70
N LEU A 48 -0.77 12.42 -0.04
CA LEU A 48 0.43 12.05 0.71
C LEU A 48 0.01 11.38 2.03
N ARG A 49 0.46 10.15 2.27
CA ARG A 49 0.10 9.31 3.42
C ARG A 49 1.36 8.88 4.16
N GLN A 50 1.26 8.78 5.48
CA GLN A 50 2.39 8.41 6.32
C GLN A 50 2.45 6.91 6.52
N VAL A 51 3.66 6.36 6.51
CA VAL A 51 3.95 4.98 6.89
C VAL A 51 4.01 4.90 8.41
N ALA A 52 3.02 4.25 9.02
CA ALA A 52 2.93 4.07 10.46
C ALA A 52 3.81 2.91 10.96
N GLY A 53 3.99 1.89 10.12
CA GLY A 53 4.72 0.68 10.49
C GLY A 53 5.08 -0.18 9.29
N ILE A 54 6.06 -1.06 9.49
CA ILE A 54 6.54 -2.01 8.48
C ILE A 54 6.69 -3.38 9.15
N ILE A 55 6.14 -4.40 8.50
CA ILE A 55 6.18 -5.79 8.95
C ILE A 55 6.94 -6.61 7.90
N ASP A 56 7.91 -7.41 8.35
CA ASP A 56 8.59 -8.39 7.52
C ASP A 56 7.75 -9.67 7.41
N GLU A 57 7.22 -9.95 6.21
CA GLU A 57 6.43 -11.16 5.95
C GLU A 57 7.33 -12.32 5.52
N THR A 58 8.28 -12.02 4.62
CA THR A 58 9.30 -12.95 4.13
C THR A 58 10.57 -12.15 3.79
N PRO A 59 11.71 -12.79 3.46
CA PRO A 59 12.93 -12.07 3.06
C PRO A 59 12.76 -11.11 1.87
N ARG A 60 11.71 -11.28 1.05
CA ARG A 60 11.42 -10.44 -0.12
C ARG A 60 10.11 -9.66 0.00
N VAL A 61 9.34 -9.82 1.07
CA VAL A 61 7.99 -9.28 1.16
C VAL A 61 7.80 -8.54 2.48
N LYS A 62 7.32 -7.30 2.38
CA LYS A 62 6.98 -6.49 3.54
C LYS A 62 5.53 -6.01 3.47
N THR A 63 4.88 -5.88 4.61
CA THR A 63 3.60 -5.18 4.75
C THR A 63 3.82 -3.80 5.33
N LEU A 64 3.30 -2.79 4.63
CA LEU A 64 3.35 -1.38 5.00
C LEU A 64 2.00 -1.00 5.62
N ALA A 65 2.01 -0.53 6.85
CA ALA A 65 0.83 0.02 7.50
C ALA A 65 0.79 1.54 7.28
N LEU A 66 -0.28 2.04 6.70
CA LEU A 66 -0.41 3.45 6.32
C LEU A 66 -1.51 4.13 7.13
N ASP A 67 -1.17 5.30 7.68
CA ASP A 67 -2.17 6.20 8.24
C ASP A 67 -2.80 7.01 7.10
N VAL A 68 -4.09 6.81 6.90
CA VAL A 68 -4.85 7.38 5.78
C VAL A 68 -6.04 8.22 6.27
N PRO A 69 -5.81 9.40 6.89
CA PRO A 69 -6.89 10.25 7.37
C PRO A 69 -7.90 10.57 6.27
N GLY A 70 -9.19 10.41 6.61
CA GLY A 70 -10.29 10.58 5.67
C GLY A 70 -10.32 9.52 4.57
N TRP A 71 -9.83 8.30 4.84
CA TRP A 71 -10.03 7.17 3.93
C TRP A 71 -11.52 6.93 3.73
N PRO A 72 -12.02 6.89 2.48
CA PRO A 72 -13.45 6.70 2.21
C PRO A 72 -13.93 5.26 2.49
N GLY A 73 -13.07 4.39 3.05
CA GLY A 73 -13.28 2.96 3.11
C GLY A 73 -12.85 2.25 1.83
N HIS A 74 -12.91 0.93 1.83
CA HIS A 74 -12.61 0.07 0.68
C HIS A 74 -13.34 -1.28 0.83
N ARG A 75 -13.36 -2.08 -0.23
CA ARG A 75 -13.81 -3.48 -0.20
C ARG A 75 -12.62 -4.42 -0.29
N ALA A 76 -12.70 -5.56 0.38
CA ALA A 76 -11.68 -6.61 0.28
C ALA A 76 -11.51 -7.04 -1.19
N GLY A 77 -10.27 -6.94 -1.70
CA GLY A 77 -9.91 -7.20 -3.10
C GLY A 77 -9.70 -5.95 -3.97
N GLN A 78 -10.00 -4.75 -3.45
CA GLN A 78 -9.60 -3.50 -4.12
C GLN A 78 -8.09 -3.23 -3.97
N HIS A 79 -7.60 -2.29 -4.76
CA HIS A 79 -6.21 -1.85 -4.76
C HIS A 79 -6.10 -0.32 -4.65
N VAL A 80 -4.87 0.15 -4.44
CA VAL A 80 -4.49 1.56 -4.59
C VAL A 80 -3.39 1.67 -5.63
N ASP A 81 -3.25 2.86 -6.21
CA ASP A 81 -2.03 3.22 -6.90
C ASP A 81 -1.08 3.93 -5.93
N VAL A 82 0.18 3.53 -5.95
CA VAL A 82 1.28 4.20 -5.25
C VAL A 82 2.14 4.91 -6.29
N ARG A 83 2.52 6.15 -6.00
CA ARG A 83 3.45 6.93 -6.82
C ARG A 83 4.65 7.36 -6.00
N LEU A 84 5.82 7.18 -6.60
CA LEU A 84 7.09 7.71 -6.11
C LEU A 84 7.57 8.77 -7.10
N THR A 85 8.05 9.89 -6.58
CA THR A 85 8.62 10.99 -7.37
C THR A 85 10.08 11.17 -6.96
N ALA A 86 11.00 11.04 -7.91
CA ALA A 86 12.43 11.27 -7.69
C ALA A 86 12.77 12.78 -7.68
N GLU A 87 13.97 13.12 -7.22
CA GLU A 87 14.42 14.53 -7.10
C GLU A 87 14.47 15.26 -8.44
N ASP A 88 14.75 14.53 -9.53
CA ASP A 88 14.74 15.04 -10.91
C ASP A 88 13.33 15.20 -11.50
N GLY A 89 12.30 14.83 -10.73
CA GLY A 89 10.89 14.89 -11.12
C GLY A 89 10.38 13.64 -11.84
N TYR A 90 11.21 12.61 -12.05
CA TYR A 90 10.74 11.34 -12.60
C TYR A 90 9.71 10.68 -11.69
N GLN A 91 8.62 10.14 -12.27
CA GLN A 91 7.53 9.51 -11.52
C GLN A 91 7.34 8.04 -11.94
N ALA A 92 7.41 7.15 -10.96
CA ALA A 92 7.03 5.75 -11.12
C ALA A 92 5.72 5.49 -10.36
N GLN A 93 4.81 4.77 -11.01
CA GLN A 93 3.51 4.39 -10.43
C GLN A 93 3.28 2.89 -10.54
N ARG A 94 2.82 2.25 -9.47
CA ARG A 94 2.38 0.84 -9.48
C ARG A 94 1.12 0.66 -8.65
N SER A 95 0.31 -0.32 -9.03
CA SER A 95 -0.90 -0.70 -8.29
C SER A 95 -0.57 -1.80 -7.28
N TYR A 96 -1.09 -1.65 -6.06
CA TYR A 96 -0.92 -2.60 -4.97
C TYR A 96 -2.28 -2.95 -4.37
N SER A 97 -2.58 -4.24 -4.28
CA SER A 97 -3.77 -4.72 -3.60
C SER A 97 -3.77 -4.27 -2.14
N ILE A 98 -4.93 -3.85 -1.64
CA ILE A 98 -5.09 -3.54 -0.24
C ILE A 98 -5.18 -4.87 0.52
N ALA A 99 -4.26 -5.06 1.47
CA ALA A 99 -4.16 -6.27 2.29
C ALA A 99 -5.08 -6.23 3.50
N SER A 100 -5.43 -5.03 3.98
CA SER A 100 -6.35 -4.85 5.11
C SER A 100 -7.78 -5.25 4.74
N PRO A 101 -8.57 -5.77 5.67
CA PRO A 101 -10.01 -5.83 5.51
C PRO A 101 -10.64 -4.42 5.63
N PRO A 102 -11.88 -4.22 5.16
CA PRO A 102 -12.62 -2.95 5.27
C PRO A 102 -12.75 -2.41 6.70
N GLU A 103 -12.75 -3.30 7.71
CA GLU A 103 -12.88 -2.98 9.12
C GLU A 103 -11.60 -2.44 9.76
N GLU A 104 -10.45 -2.56 9.08
CA GLU A 104 -9.16 -2.11 9.62
C GLU A 104 -9.04 -0.58 9.57
N GLU A 105 -8.47 0.00 10.62
CA GLU A 105 -8.28 1.45 10.71
C GLU A 105 -7.20 1.94 9.74
N ARG A 106 -6.14 1.14 9.58
CA ARG A 106 -5.02 1.42 8.67
C ARG A 106 -5.19 0.72 7.33
N VAL A 107 -4.69 1.35 6.28
CA VAL A 107 -4.55 0.68 4.98
C VAL A 107 -3.25 -0.10 4.98
N LEU A 108 -3.35 -1.41 4.81
CA LEU A 108 -2.17 -2.28 4.71
C LEU A 108 -1.84 -2.55 3.24
N LEU A 109 -0.59 -2.34 2.83
CA LEU A 109 -0.09 -2.71 1.50
C LEU A 109 1.05 -3.71 1.63
N THR A 110 0.91 -4.88 1.02
CA THR A 110 1.98 -5.87 1.02
C THR A 110 2.70 -5.88 -0.31
N VAL A 111 4.01 -5.68 -0.24
CA VAL A 111 4.88 -5.41 -1.38
C VAL A 111 5.94 -6.50 -1.46
N GLU A 112 5.95 -7.20 -2.59
CA GLU A 112 7.04 -8.11 -2.95
C GLU A 112 8.12 -7.34 -3.71
N ARG A 113 9.37 -7.49 -3.28
CA ARG A 113 10.54 -6.95 -3.94
C ARG A 113 10.77 -7.68 -5.26
N LEU A 114 10.73 -6.92 -6.34
CA LEU A 114 11.13 -7.38 -7.67
C LEU A 114 12.51 -6.78 -7.94
N ALA A 115 13.51 -7.61 -8.25
CA ALA A 115 14.90 -7.18 -8.40
C ALA A 115 15.03 -6.04 -9.43
N ASP A 116 14.29 -6.15 -10.54
CA ASP A 116 14.30 -5.18 -11.64
C ASP A 116 13.13 -4.19 -11.56
N GLY A 117 12.51 -4.05 -10.39
CA GLY A 117 11.37 -3.16 -10.17
C GLY A 117 11.81 -1.72 -9.88
N GLU A 118 11.09 -0.74 -10.43
CA GLU A 118 11.37 0.68 -10.15
C GLU A 118 10.85 1.15 -8.78
N VAL A 119 9.80 0.49 -8.26
CA VAL A 119 9.08 0.94 -7.05
C VAL A 119 9.32 0.00 -5.86
N SER A 120 9.21 -1.31 -6.05
CA SER A 120 9.25 -2.24 -4.91
C SER A 120 10.59 -2.34 -4.19
N PRO A 121 11.77 -2.17 -4.82
CA PRO A 121 13.04 -2.11 -4.08
C PRO A 121 13.10 -0.94 -3.10
N TYR A 122 12.62 0.24 -3.49
CA TYR A 122 12.55 1.39 -2.57
C TYR A 122 11.60 1.09 -1.40
N LEU A 123 10.37 0.65 -1.70
CA LEU A 123 9.35 0.36 -0.69
C LEU A 123 9.75 -0.75 0.31
N THR A 124 10.62 -1.67 -0.11
CA THR A 124 11.05 -2.81 0.72
C THR A 124 12.46 -2.66 1.30
N GLY A 125 13.26 -1.72 0.82
CA GLY A 125 14.67 -1.57 1.22
C GLY A 125 14.97 -0.25 1.92
N GLU A 126 14.42 0.86 1.43
CA GLU A 126 14.79 2.22 1.86
C GLU A 126 13.70 2.90 2.70
N LEU A 127 12.42 2.62 2.39
CA LEU A 127 11.29 3.21 3.07
C LEU A 127 11.27 2.85 4.57
N GLN A 128 11.07 3.86 5.42
CA GLN A 128 11.01 3.73 6.87
C GLN A 128 9.66 4.16 7.43
N SER A 129 9.37 3.74 8.68
CA SER A 129 8.23 4.29 9.41
C SER A 129 8.45 5.79 9.68
N GLY A 130 7.40 6.58 9.51
CA GLY A 130 7.45 8.04 9.53
C GLY A 130 7.50 8.66 8.13
N ASP A 131 8.00 7.94 7.13
CA ASP A 131 8.07 8.42 5.74
C ASP A 131 6.70 8.63 5.13
N GLN A 132 6.68 9.34 4.01
CA GLN A 132 5.45 9.65 3.28
C GLN A 132 5.49 9.10 1.85
N MET A 133 4.32 8.66 1.38
CA MET A 133 4.13 8.18 0.01
C MET A 133 2.81 8.68 -0.58
N GLU A 134 2.78 8.85 -1.90
CA GLU A 134 1.56 9.28 -2.57
C GLU A 134 0.68 8.08 -2.91
N LEU A 135 -0.56 8.11 -2.39
CA LEU A 135 -1.58 7.11 -2.67
C LEU A 135 -2.75 7.71 -3.44
N ARG A 136 -3.34 6.89 -4.31
CA ARG A 136 -4.62 7.14 -4.95
C ARG A 136 -5.50 5.91 -4.87
N GLY A 137 -6.69 6.04 -4.31
CA GLY A 137 -7.65 4.94 -4.21
C GLY A 137 -8.80 5.23 -3.24
N PRO A 138 -9.63 4.21 -2.96
CA PRO A 138 -9.54 2.85 -3.50
C PRO A 138 -9.90 2.77 -4.99
N ILE A 139 -9.35 1.78 -5.70
CA ILE A 139 -9.58 1.52 -7.13
C ILE A 139 -10.05 0.07 -7.32
N GLY A 140 -10.88 -0.16 -8.32
CA GLY A 140 -11.42 -1.47 -8.67
C GLY A 140 -12.82 -1.72 -8.10
N GLY A 141 -13.25 -2.97 -8.07
CA GLY A 141 -14.59 -3.38 -7.65
C GLY A 141 -15.06 -4.68 -8.28
N TYR A 142 -14.48 -5.06 -9.43
CA TYR A 142 -14.80 -6.30 -10.13
C TYR A 142 -14.25 -7.56 -9.45
N PHE A 143 -13.19 -7.42 -8.65
CA PHE A 143 -12.58 -8.50 -7.89
C PHE A 143 -12.70 -8.19 -6.41
N THR A 144 -13.93 -8.20 -5.89
CA THR A 144 -14.19 -7.95 -4.47
C THR A 144 -15.09 -9.01 -3.87
N TRP A 145 -14.93 -9.26 -2.59
CA TRP A 145 -15.81 -10.12 -1.81
C TRP A 145 -16.35 -9.34 -0.61
N THR A 146 -17.62 -9.58 -0.28
CA THR A 146 -18.29 -8.96 0.87
C THR A 146 -18.98 -10.02 1.69
N ALA A 147 -18.97 -9.85 3.01
CA ALA A 147 -19.78 -10.68 3.90
C ALA A 147 -21.27 -10.65 3.49
N GLY A 148 -21.94 -11.80 3.55
CA GLY A 148 -23.32 -11.98 3.12
C GLY A 148 -23.48 -12.40 1.65
N GLN A 149 -22.40 -12.53 0.88
CA GLN A 149 -22.46 -13.26 -0.39
C GLN A 149 -22.60 -14.76 -0.11
N ASP A 150 -23.65 -15.38 -0.67
CA ASP A 150 -23.93 -16.80 -0.48
C ASP A 150 -22.87 -17.70 -1.15
N GLY A 151 -22.66 -18.88 -0.57
CA GLY A 151 -21.85 -19.95 -1.15
C GLY A 151 -20.46 -20.09 -0.54
N ARG A 152 -19.68 -21.01 -1.13
CA ARG A 152 -18.31 -21.31 -0.70
C ARG A 152 -17.32 -20.38 -1.37
N LEU A 153 -16.43 -19.79 -0.57
CA LEU A 153 -15.33 -18.98 -1.07
C LEU A 153 -14.15 -19.89 -1.46
N VAL A 154 -13.79 -19.91 -2.74
CA VAL A 154 -12.60 -20.63 -3.24
C VAL A 154 -11.58 -19.61 -3.72
N LEU A 155 -10.42 -19.61 -3.09
CA LEU A 155 -9.33 -18.65 -3.27
C LEU A 155 -8.12 -19.40 -3.84
N ILE A 156 -7.55 -18.89 -4.92
CA ILE A 156 -6.36 -19.49 -5.55
C ILE A 156 -5.31 -18.40 -5.70
N ALA A 157 -4.17 -18.59 -5.05
CA ALA A 157 -3.06 -17.63 -5.05
C ALA A 157 -1.74 -18.28 -5.44
N GLY A 158 -0.87 -17.49 -6.06
CA GLY A 158 0.55 -17.78 -6.21
C GLY A 158 1.38 -16.57 -5.77
N GLY A 159 2.39 -16.78 -4.93
CA GLY A 159 3.27 -15.72 -4.43
C GLY A 159 2.49 -14.55 -3.81
N SER A 160 2.83 -13.32 -4.21
CA SER A 160 2.15 -12.09 -3.75
C SER A 160 0.70 -11.93 -4.26
N GLY A 161 0.21 -12.81 -5.14
CA GLY A 161 -1.20 -12.89 -5.50
C GLY A 161 -2.14 -13.21 -4.32
N ILE A 162 -1.59 -13.64 -3.17
CA ILE A 162 -2.35 -13.86 -1.94
C ILE A 162 -2.92 -12.58 -1.33
N VAL A 163 -2.30 -11.42 -1.56
CA VAL A 163 -2.61 -10.15 -0.86
C VAL A 163 -4.10 -9.78 -0.89
N PRO A 164 -4.78 -9.69 -2.05
CA PRO A 164 -6.21 -9.38 -2.07
C PRO A 164 -7.06 -10.48 -1.43
N LEU A 165 -6.62 -11.75 -1.48
CA LEU A 165 -7.34 -12.88 -0.90
C LEU A 165 -7.20 -12.89 0.62
N MET A 166 -6.07 -12.44 1.15
CA MET A 166 -5.87 -12.26 2.58
C MET A 166 -6.79 -11.18 3.13
N ALA A 167 -7.00 -10.09 2.40
CA ALA A 167 -8.02 -9.09 2.76
C ALA A 167 -9.42 -9.71 2.84
N MET A 168 -9.76 -10.61 1.91
CA MET A 168 -11.05 -11.33 1.92
C MET A 168 -11.14 -12.28 3.11
N LEU A 169 -10.08 -13.03 3.43
CA LEU A 169 -10.05 -13.94 4.58
C LEU A 169 -10.16 -13.18 5.91
N ARG A 170 -9.44 -12.07 6.06
CA ARG A 170 -9.54 -11.19 7.24
C ARG A 170 -10.95 -10.61 7.36
N HIS A 171 -11.53 -10.09 6.28
CA HIS A 171 -12.88 -9.54 6.27
C HIS A 171 -13.92 -10.62 6.64
N ARG A 172 -13.79 -11.81 6.07
CA ARG A 172 -14.61 -12.98 6.38
C ARG A 172 -14.54 -13.36 7.86
N ALA A 173 -13.33 -13.41 8.44
CA ALA A 173 -13.15 -13.73 9.85
C ALA A 173 -13.81 -12.67 10.76
N ARG A 174 -13.71 -11.37 10.41
CA ARG A 174 -14.40 -10.28 11.13
C ARG A 174 -15.92 -10.37 11.04
N ALA A 175 -16.44 -10.90 9.94
CA ALA A 175 -17.87 -11.15 9.75
C ALA A 175 -18.38 -12.46 10.38
N GLY A 176 -17.58 -13.14 11.21
CA GLY A 176 -17.99 -14.36 11.92
C GLY A 176 -17.71 -15.67 11.17
N GLY A 177 -17.10 -15.64 10.00
CA GLY A 177 -16.62 -16.85 9.31
C GLY A 177 -17.71 -17.72 8.67
N GLU A 178 -18.95 -17.23 8.54
CA GLU A 178 -20.10 -18.07 8.17
C GLU A 178 -19.99 -18.75 6.78
N ALA A 179 -19.41 -18.07 5.79
CA ALA A 179 -19.22 -18.63 4.45
C ALA A 179 -18.03 -19.61 4.46
N PRO A 180 -18.17 -20.92 4.20
CA PRO A 180 -17.02 -21.83 4.18
C PRO A 180 -15.97 -21.39 3.15
N ALA A 181 -14.68 -21.49 3.49
CA ALA A 181 -13.60 -21.01 2.64
C ALA A 181 -12.53 -22.06 2.38
N THR A 182 -11.93 -22.02 1.19
CA THR A 182 -10.76 -22.82 0.85
C THR A 182 -9.76 -21.98 0.08
N LEU A 183 -8.54 -21.90 0.60
CA LEU A 183 -7.40 -21.28 -0.05
C LEU A 183 -6.45 -22.35 -0.58
N LEU A 184 -6.21 -22.35 -1.89
CA LEU A 184 -5.09 -23.04 -2.52
C LEU A 184 -3.97 -22.02 -2.75
N TYR A 185 -2.83 -22.19 -2.09
CA TYR A 185 -1.75 -21.22 -2.11
C TYR A 185 -0.41 -21.84 -2.54
N SER A 186 0.08 -21.42 -3.71
CA SER A 186 1.37 -21.83 -4.24
C SER A 186 2.48 -20.86 -3.87
N SER A 187 3.58 -21.38 -3.33
CA SER A 187 4.79 -20.64 -2.98
C SER A 187 6.03 -21.36 -3.50
N ARG A 188 7.14 -20.65 -3.71
CA ARG A 188 8.39 -21.27 -4.22
C ARG A 188 9.04 -22.19 -3.19
N SER A 189 9.01 -21.74 -1.94
CA SER A 189 9.55 -22.48 -0.81
C SER A 189 8.71 -22.19 0.42
N PHE A 190 8.94 -22.94 1.48
CA PHE A 190 8.29 -22.71 2.76
C PHE A 190 8.60 -21.31 3.34
N THR A 191 9.82 -20.80 3.10
CA THR A 191 10.22 -19.45 3.53
C THR A 191 9.62 -18.32 2.69
N ASP A 192 8.97 -18.65 1.58
CA ASP A 192 8.28 -17.69 0.72
C ASP A 192 6.77 -17.60 1.00
N ILE A 193 6.24 -18.37 1.96
CA ILE A 193 4.82 -18.32 2.32
C ILE A 193 4.54 -17.00 3.07
N ILE A 194 3.87 -16.07 2.38
CA ILE A 194 3.47 -14.77 2.93
C ILE A 194 2.32 -14.99 3.93
N TYR A 195 2.32 -14.26 5.07
CA TYR A 195 1.35 -14.36 6.16
C TYR A 195 1.25 -15.74 6.82
N ARG A 196 2.31 -16.56 6.75
CA ARG A 196 2.23 -17.97 7.18
C ARG A 196 1.63 -18.15 8.58
N SER A 197 2.15 -17.45 9.58
CA SER A 197 1.67 -17.59 10.96
C SER A 197 0.22 -17.15 11.10
N GLU A 198 -0.20 -16.08 10.42
CA GLU A 198 -1.58 -15.60 10.47
C GLU A 198 -2.56 -16.57 9.77
N LEU A 199 -2.14 -17.21 8.67
CA LEU A 199 -2.93 -18.26 8.04
C LEU A 199 -3.10 -19.48 8.96
N ASP A 200 -2.04 -19.88 9.65
CA ASP A 200 -2.06 -20.97 10.64
C ASP A 200 -3.05 -20.62 11.78
N ASP A 201 -3.01 -19.38 12.29
CA ASP A 201 -3.91 -18.90 13.35
C ASP A 201 -5.38 -18.84 12.89
N LEU A 202 -5.64 -18.37 11.67
CA LEU A 202 -7.00 -18.32 11.11
C LEU A 202 -7.60 -19.72 10.95
N VAL A 203 -6.81 -20.70 10.48
CA VAL A 203 -7.26 -22.09 10.36
C VAL A 203 -7.52 -22.71 11.73
N ALA A 204 -6.68 -22.43 12.72
CA ALA A 204 -6.88 -22.92 14.08
C ALA A 204 -8.14 -22.35 14.73
N ALA A 205 -8.50 -21.09 14.41
CA ALA A 205 -9.68 -20.42 14.95
C ALA A 205 -10.99 -20.78 14.25
N ASP A 206 -10.95 -21.24 12.99
CA ASP A 206 -12.14 -21.49 12.18
C ASP A 206 -12.06 -22.83 11.41
N PRO A 207 -12.82 -23.86 11.83
CA PRO A 207 -12.81 -25.17 11.17
C PRO A 207 -13.44 -25.15 9.76
N THR A 208 -14.13 -24.07 9.38
CA THR A 208 -14.73 -23.91 8.06
C THR A 208 -13.78 -23.28 7.04
N LEU A 209 -12.61 -22.81 7.50
CA LEU A 209 -11.50 -22.38 6.66
C LEU A 209 -10.51 -23.53 6.45
N ARG A 210 -10.21 -23.82 5.18
CA ARG A 210 -9.15 -24.75 4.80
C ARG A 210 -8.07 -24.04 3.99
N VAL A 211 -6.81 -24.22 4.38
CA VAL A 211 -5.64 -23.76 3.60
C VAL A 211 -4.88 -24.97 3.08
N ILE A 212 -4.55 -24.97 1.79
CA ILE A 212 -3.78 -26.00 1.10
C ILE A 212 -2.56 -25.31 0.49
N HIS A 213 -1.37 -25.67 0.98
CA HIS A 213 -0.12 -25.17 0.43
C HIS A 213 0.39 -26.08 -0.68
N THR A 214 0.89 -25.48 -1.76
CA THR A 214 1.72 -26.15 -2.77
C THR A 214 3.07 -25.47 -2.85
N LEU A 215 4.13 -26.26 -2.95
CA LEU A 215 5.48 -25.75 -3.16
C LEU A 215 5.93 -26.10 -4.58
N THR A 216 6.41 -25.11 -5.33
CA THR A 216 6.69 -25.23 -6.78
C THR A 216 7.99 -24.57 -7.18
#